data_AF-A0A3S5CGM7-F1
#
_entry.id   AF-A0A3S5CGM7-F1
#
_cell.length_a   1.000
_cell.length_b   1.000
_cell.length_c   1.000
_cell.angle_alpha   90.00
_cell.angle_beta   90.00
_cell.angle_gamma   90.00
#
_symmetry.space_group_name_H-M   'P 1'
#
loop_
_entity.id
_entity.type
_entity.pdbx_description
1 polymer ?
#
loop_
_entity_poly.entity_id
_entity_poly.type
_entity_poly.pdbx_seq_one_letter_code
_entity_poly.pdbx_strand_id
1 'polypeptide(L)'
;MSKRKEPNILITGTPGTGKSTLASEVSRRTSLNFLSVNDVAAEFELYDGYDDQNECYILDDDRVIDQMEPQMYSGGQIVEYHSCDYFPERWFDAVFVLRTSNEFLYPRLKQRNYSDKKIADLIHCEIVQVSIFHYLLVNS
;
A
#
# COMPACT_ATOMS: atom_id res chain seq x y z
N MET A 1 15.21 -15.17 17.92
CA MET A 1 15.08 -14.38 16.68
C MET A 1 15.84 -13.08 16.87
N SER A 2 16.85 -12.78 16.04
CA SER A 2 17.56 -11.51 16.13
C SER A 2 16.60 -10.38 15.77
N LYS A 3 16.42 -9.41 16.67
CA LYS A 3 15.63 -8.22 16.41
C LYS A 3 16.25 -7.48 15.21
N ARG A 4 15.42 -7.07 14.24
CA ARG A 4 15.88 -6.26 13.10
C ARG A 4 16.60 -5.02 13.62
N LYS A 5 17.67 -4.60 12.94
CA LYS A 5 18.48 -3.44 13.36
C LYS A 5 17.82 -2.11 12.98
N GLU A 6 17.15 -2.07 11.84
CA GLU A 6 16.41 -0.91 11.35
C GLU A 6 14.92 -1.25 11.21
N PRO A 7 14.02 -0.28 11.43
CA PRO A 7 12.59 -0.53 11.42
C PRO A 7 12.07 -0.76 10.00
N ASN A 8 10.94 -1.46 9.92
CA ASN A 8 10.11 -1.52 8.73
C ASN A 8 8.82 -0.73 8.97
N ILE A 9 8.41 0.04 7.98
CA ILE A 9 7.25 0.91 8.04
C ILE A 9 6.32 0.58 6.87
N LEU A 10 5.03 0.46 7.16
CA LEU A 10 3.98 0.41 6.13
C LEU A 10 3.32 1.78 6.00
N ILE A 11 3.17 2.26 4.77
CA ILE A 11 2.39 3.45 4.42
C ILE A 11 1.22 2.97 3.56
N THR A 12 0.01 3.05 4.11
CA THR A 12 -1.22 2.56 3.46
C THR A 12 -2.33 3.61 3.44
N GLY A 13 -3.47 3.27 2.84
CA GLY A 13 -4.62 4.14 2.64
C GLY A 13 -5.11 4.17 1.19
N THR A 14 -6.20 4.89 0.95
CA THR A 14 -6.86 4.96 -0.37
C THR A 14 -5.91 5.45 -1.47
N PRO A 15 -5.98 4.94 -2.71
CA PRO A 15 -5.30 5.54 -3.86
C PRO A 15 -5.54 7.06 -3.94
N GLY A 16 -4.47 7.84 -4.18
CA GLY A 16 -4.56 9.32 -4.28
C GLY A 16 -4.32 10.10 -2.97
N THR A 17 -4.21 9.43 -1.82
CA THR A 17 -3.92 10.09 -0.52
C THR A 17 -2.49 10.62 -0.39
N GLY A 18 -1.57 10.15 -1.24
CA GLY A 18 -0.18 10.64 -1.29
C GLY A 18 0.88 9.67 -0.76
N LYS A 19 0.55 8.38 -0.60
CA LYS A 19 1.44 7.34 -0.08
C LYS A 19 2.81 7.30 -0.77
N SER A 20 2.85 7.15 -2.09
CA SER A 20 4.10 7.06 -2.85
C SER A 20 4.94 8.34 -2.74
N THR A 21 4.29 9.52 -2.69
CA THR A 21 4.97 10.80 -2.46
C THR A 21 5.61 10.86 -1.07
N LEU A 22 4.88 10.45 -0.03
CA LEU A 22 5.41 10.40 1.32
C LEU A 22 6.55 9.37 1.44
N ALA A 23 6.34 8.15 0.94
CA ALA A 23 7.33 7.08 1.00
C ALA A 23 8.64 7.47 0.31
N SER A 24 8.55 8.08 -0.87
CA SER A 24 9.70 8.58 -1.63
C SER A 24 10.44 9.70 -0.90
N GLU A 25 9.73 10.61 -0.23
CA GLU A 25 10.37 11.70 0.51
C GLU A 25 11.02 11.20 1.81
N VAL A 26 10.40 10.24 2.50
CA VAL A 26 10.97 9.62 3.70
C VAL A 26 12.23 8.84 3.36
N SER A 27 12.25 8.06 2.27
CA SER A 27 13.46 7.32 1.86
C SER A 27 14.61 8.26 1.48
N ARG A 28 14.33 9.41 0.86
CA ARG A 28 15.35 10.43 0.56
C ARG A 28 15.96 11.08 1.81
N ARG A 29 15.22 11.11 2.92
CA ARG A 29 15.64 11.76 4.18
C ARG A 29 16.17 10.78 5.23
N THR A 30 16.13 9.49 4.94
CA THR A 30 16.51 8.41 5.87
C THR A 30 17.42 7.39 5.17
N SER A 31 17.90 6.38 5.90
CA SER A 31 18.59 5.21 5.32
C SER A 31 17.63 4.14 4.79
N LEU A 32 16.31 4.35 4.95
CA LEU A 32 15.32 3.31 4.65
C LEU A 32 15.10 3.19 3.14
N ASN A 33 14.97 1.95 2.69
CA ASN A 33 14.70 1.62 1.30
C ASN A 33 13.19 1.69 1.01
N PHE A 34 12.81 2.34 -0.10
CA PHE A 34 11.42 2.44 -0.51
C PHE A 34 11.04 1.26 -1.44
N LEU A 35 9.99 0.54 -1.07
CA LEU A 35 9.39 -0.55 -1.83
C LEU A 35 7.92 -0.22 -2.16
N SER A 36 7.62 -0.03 -3.44
CA SER A 36 6.25 0.00 -3.97
C SER A 36 5.83 -1.43 -4.28
N VAL A 37 4.75 -1.91 -3.65
CA VAL A 37 4.24 -3.27 -3.90
C VAL A 37 3.75 -3.42 -5.34
N ASN A 38 3.20 -2.35 -5.92
CA ASN A 38 2.82 -2.34 -7.34
C ASN A 38 4.03 -2.54 -8.26
N ASP A 39 5.17 -1.94 -7.91
CA ASP A 39 6.38 -2.00 -8.73
C ASP A 39 7.00 -3.40 -8.62
N VAL A 40 7.05 -3.98 -7.42
CA VAL A 40 7.47 -5.37 -7.20
C VAL A 40 6.56 -6.33 -7.99
N ALA A 41 5.24 -6.15 -7.91
CA ALA A 41 4.30 -7.00 -8.64
C ALA A 41 4.49 -6.91 -10.16
N ALA A 42 4.75 -5.71 -10.67
CA ALA A 42 4.99 -5.48 -12.09
C ALA A 42 6.33 -6.06 -12.56
N GLU A 43 7.39 -5.89 -11.78
CA GLU A 43 8.74 -6.38 -12.10
C GLU A 43 8.81 -7.91 -12.14
N PHE A 44 8.11 -8.59 -11.22
CA PHE A 44 8.15 -10.05 -11.09
C PHE A 44 6.91 -10.76 -11.67
N GLU A 45 6.02 -10.02 -12.34
CA GLU A 45 4.76 -10.53 -12.92
C GLU A 45 3.94 -11.36 -11.90
N LEU A 46 3.70 -10.76 -10.72
CA LEU A 46 3.03 -11.38 -9.58
C LEU A 46 1.52 -11.13 -9.61
N TYR A 47 0.88 -11.59 -10.68
CA TYR A 47 -0.56 -11.41 -10.90
C TYR A 47 -1.28 -12.75 -11.06
N ASP A 48 -2.48 -12.85 -10.50
CA ASP A 48 -3.41 -13.98 -10.64
C ASP A 48 -4.63 -13.57 -11.49
N GLY A 49 -4.35 -13.03 -12.67
CA GLY A 49 -5.37 -12.61 -13.63
C GLY A 49 -5.69 -11.10 -13.61
N TYR A 50 -6.78 -10.75 -14.29
CA TYR A 50 -7.21 -9.38 -14.48
C TYR A 50 -8.70 -9.26 -14.14
N ASP A 51 -9.04 -8.27 -13.34
CA ASP A 51 -10.42 -7.92 -13.00
C ASP A 51 -10.93 -6.88 -14.01
N ASP A 52 -11.73 -7.35 -14.97
CA ASP A 52 -12.36 -6.52 -15.99
C ASP A 52 -13.34 -5.48 -15.41
N GLN A 53 -13.92 -5.72 -14.23
CA GLN A 53 -14.89 -4.80 -13.62
C GLN A 53 -14.21 -3.59 -12.99
N ASN A 54 -13.02 -3.81 -12.41
CA ASN A 54 -12.24 -2.78 -11.72
C ASN A 54 -11.06 -2.24 -12.55
N GLU A 55 -10.86 -2.82 -13.74
CA GLU A 55 -9.80 -2.51 -14.69
C GLU A 55 -8.41 -2.58 -14.04
N CYS A 56 -8.14 -3.67 -13.32
CA CYS A 56 -6.88 -3.87 -12.61
C CYS A 56 -6.44 -5.33 -12.58
N TYR A 57 -5.12 -5.56 -12.51
CA TYR A 57 -4.60 -6.89 -12.25
C TYR A 57 -4.93 -7.34 -10.83
N ILE A 58 -5.32 -8.60 -10.71
CA ILE A 58 -5.47 -9.28 -9.42
C ILE A 58 -4.07 -9.67 -8.99
N LEU A 59 -3.68 -9.27 -7.78
CA LEU A 59 -2.35 -9.49 -7.25
C LEU A 59 -2.27 -10.88 -6.61
N ASP A 60 -1.20 -11.62 -6.88
CA ASP A 60 -0.94 -12.91 -6.23
C ASP A 60 -0.24 -12.64 -4.88
N ASP A 61 -1.06 -12.53 -3.83
CA ASP A 61 -0.62 -12.11 -2.49
C ASP A 61 0.47 -13.04 -1.92
N ASP A 62 0.34 -14.36 -2.11
CA ASP A 62 1.31 -15.35 -1.61
C ASP A 62 2.67 -15.17 -2.29
N ARG A 63 2.69 -15.02 -3.63
CA ARG A 63 3.96 -14.81 -4.36
C ARG A 63 4.61 -13.47 -4.02
N VAL A 64 3.83 -12.44 -3.71
CA VAL A 64 4.35 -11.14 -3.26
C VAL A 64 5.00 -11.27 -1.89
N ILE A 65 4.36 -12.01 -0.99
CA ILE A 65 4.91 -12.27 0.33
C ILE A 65 6.27 -12.97 0.20
N ASP A 66 6.32 -14.06 -0.56
CA ASP A 66 7.54 -14.84 -0.80
C ASP A 66 8.65 -13.98 -1.40
N GLN A 67 8.31 -13.11 -2.36
CA GLN A 67 9.29 -12.25 -3.04
C GLN A 67 9.86 -11.16 -2.12
N MET A 68 9.04 -10.56 -1.25
CA MET A 68 9.45 -9.47 -0.38
C MET A 68 10.08 -9.94 0.94
N GLU A 69 9.80 -11.18 1.36
CA GLU A 69 10.18 -11.71 2.67
C GLU A 69 11.68 -11.54 3.02
N PRO A 70 12.64 -11.83 2.12
CA PRO A 70 14.06 -11.66 2.43
C PRO A 70 14.43 -10.21 2.81
N GLN A 71 13.88 -9.21 2.11
CA GLN A 71 14.12 -7.78 2.37
C GLN A 71 13.43 -7.33 3.65
N MET A 72 12.23 -7.87 3.92
CA MET A 72 11.48 -7.55 5.14
C MET A 72 12.16 -8.13 6.39
N TYR A 73 12.85 -9.27 6.27
CA TYR A 73 13.67 -9.81 7.35
C TYR A 73 14.96 -9.03 7.61
N SER A 74 15.57 -8.42 6.59
CA SER A 74 16.77 -7.60 6.80
C SER A 74 16.49 -6.30 7.57
N GLY A 75 15.25 -5.80 7.50
CA GLY A 75 14.86 -4.52 8.10
C GLY A 75 15.16 -3.33 7.19
N GLY A 76 14.79 -2.12 7.62
CA GLY A 76 15.10 -0.88 6.92
C GLY A 76 14.20 -0.58 5.73
N GLN A 77 12.96 -1.09 5.69
CA GLN A 77 12.06 -0.95 4.54
C GLN A 77 10.91 0.04 4.80
N ILE A 78 10.56 0.84 3.80
CA ILE A 78 9.31 1.60 3.71
C ILE A 78 8.49 0.93 2.62
N VAL A 79 7.44 0.22 3.01
CA VAL A 79 6.52 -0.44 2.09
C VAL A 79 5.32 0.48 1.85
N GLU A 80 4.93 0.62 0.59
CA GLU A 80 3.73 1.35 0.19
C GLU A 80 2.76 0.45 -0.57
N TYR A 81 1.53 0.38 -0.08
CA TYR A 81 0.43 -0.28 -0.79
C TYR A 81 -0.93 0.22 -0.30
N HIS A 82 -2.00 -0.08 -1.01
CA HIS A 82 -3.34 0.44 -0.69
C HIS A 82 -4.17 -0.48 0.23
N SER A 83 -3.86 -1.79 0.24
CA SER A 83 -4.34 -2.77 1.22
C SER A 83 -3.18 -3.22 2.11
N CYS A 84 -3.47 -3.81 3.26
CA CYS A 84 -2.48 -4.32 4.19
C CYS A 84 -2.82 -5.71 4.74
N ASP A 85 -3.86 -6.35 4.20
CA ASP A 85 -4.62 -7.37 4.92
C ASP A 85 -3.95 -8.75 4.88
N TYR A 86 -3.05 -8.94 3.92
CA TYR A 86 -2.31 -10.17 3.69
C TYR A 86 -0.86 -10.12 4.16
N PHE A 87 -0.35 -8.95 4.59
CA PHE A 87 1.03 -8.88 5.07
C PHE A 87 1.18 -9.49 6.47
N PRO A 88 2.25 -10.27 6.73
CA PRO A 88 2.52 -10.76 8.08
C PRO A 88 2.73 -9.60 9.06
N GLU A 89 2.01 -9.56 10.19
CA GLU A 89 2.11 -8.48 11.18
C GLU A 89 3.56 -8.23 11.66
N ARG A 90 4.33 -9.32 11.79
CA ARG A 90 5.75 -9.28 12.15
C ARG A 90 6.61 -8.45 11.20
N TRP A 91 6.12 -8.10 10.00
CA TRP A 91 6.87 -7.33 9.03
C TRP A 91 7.07 -5.88 9.42
N PHE A 92 6.16 -5.29 10.20
CA PHE A 92 6.15 -3.84 10.41
C PHE A 92 6.31 -3.47 11.88
N ASP A 93 7.13 -2.46 12.12
CA ASP A 93 7.31 -1.84 13.43
C ASP A 93 6.37 -0.62 13.61
N ALA A 94 5.87 -0.07 12.50
CA ALA A 94 4.84 0.96 12.47
C ALA A 94 4.03 0.93 11.18
N VAL A 95 2.74 1.30 11.27
CA VAL A 95 1.83 1.41 10.13
C VAL A 95 1.19 2.79 10.13
N PHE A 96 1.29 3.50 9.00
CA PHE A 96 0.70 4.81 8.79
C PHE A 96 -0.40 4.73 7.76
N VAL A 97 -1.65 4.98 8.17
CA VAL A 97 -2.79 5.04 7.26
C VAL A 97 -3.04 6.50 6.87
N LEU A 98 -2.76 6.84 5.61
CA LEU A 98 -2.93 8.19 5.09
C LEU A 98 -4.39 8.43 4.76
N ARG A 99 -4.86 9.61 5.17
CA ARG A 99 -6.22 10.09 4.95
C ARG A 99 -6.19 11.41 4.20
N THR A 100 -7.21 11.68 3.39
CA THR A 100 -7.31 12.93 2.63
C THR A 100 -8.76 13.33 2.49
N SER A 101 -9.07 14.61 2.71
CA SER A 101 -10.45 15.08 2.52
C SER A 101 -10.87 14.97 1.06
N ASN A 102 -12.17 14.71 0.83
CA ASN A 102 -12.73 14.53 -0.50
C ASN A 102 -12.51 15.74 -1.42
N GLU A 103 -12.47 16.94 -0.84
CA GLU A 103 -12.16 18.19 -1.54
C GLU A 103 -10.83 18.13 -2.30
N PHE A 104 -9.82 17.47 -1.72
CA PHE A 104 -8.51 17.30 -2.35
C PHE A 104 -8.35 15.95 -3.07
N LEU A 105 -9.01 14.90 -2.57
CA LEU A 105 -8.88 13.57 -3.16
C LEU A 105 -9.55 13.48 -4.53
N TYR A 106 -10.76 14.05 -4.69
CA TYR A 106 -11.49 13.99 -5.96
C TYR A 106 -10.73 14.63 -7.14
N PRO A 107 -10.19 15.86 -7.03
CA PRO A 107 -9.38 16.44 -8.10
C PRO A 107 -8.14 15.60 -8.45
N ARG A 108 -7.48 15.00 -7.45
CA ARG A 108 -6.31 14.13 -7.67
C ARG A 108 -6.68 12.87 -8.45
N LEU A 109 -7.81 12.24 -8.11
CA LEU A 109 -8.29 11.04 -8.82
C LEU A 109 -8.73 11.38 -10.25
N LYS A 110 -9.39 12.53 -10.43
CA LYS A 110 -9.79 13.01 -11.77
C LYS A 110 -8.58 13.28 -12.67
N GLN A 111 -7.51 13.86 -12.14
CA GLN A 111 -6.24 14.06 -12.87
C GLN A 111 -5.57 12.76 -13.30
N ARG A 112 -5.89 11.62 -12.67
CA ARG A 112 -5.41 10.28 -13.06
C ARG A 112 -6.25 9.64 -14.17
N ASN A 113 -7.23 10.35 -14.74
CA ASN A 113 -8.13 9.86 -15.79
C ASN A 113 -8.91 8.59 -15.39
N TYR A 114 -9.25 8.44 -14.10
CA TYR A 114 -10.16 7.37 -13.67
C TYR A 114 -11.59 7.68 -14.09
N SER A 115 -12.36 6.61 -14.36
CA SER A 115 -13.79 6.72 -14.66
C SER A 115 -14.55 7.29 -13.46
N ASP A 116 -15.65 8.02 -13.72
CA ASP A 116 -16.45 8.62 -12.64
C ASP A 116 -16.96 7.56 -11.64
N LYS A 117 -17.26 6.35 -12.12
CA LYS A 117 -17.63 5.20 -11.28
C LYS A 117 -16.49 4.84 -10.32
N LYS A 118 -15.27 4.62 -10.84
CA LYS A 118 -14.10 4.28 -10.03
C LYS A 118 -13.74 5.39 -9.03
N ILE A 119 -13.90 6.64 -9.42
CA ILE A 119 -13.71 7.78 -8.52
C ILE A 119 -14.74 7.74 -7.39
N ALA A 120 -16.02 7.53 -7.69
CA ALA A 120 -17.07 7.43 -6.67
C ALA A 120 -16.80 6.30 -5.67
N ASP A 121 -16.37 5.14 -6.17
CA ASP A 121 -16.02 3.98 -5.33
C ASP A 121 -14.85 4.29 -4.40
N LEU A 122 -13.77 4.91 -4.92
CA LEU A 122 -12.60 5.28 -4.11
C LEU A 122 -12.92 6.38 -3.07
N ILE A 123 -13.74 7.36 -3.43
CA ILE A 123 -14.21 8.38 -2.47
C ILE A 123 -15.06 7.72 -1.39
N HIS A 124 -15.92 6.76 -1.75
CA HIS A 124 -16.69 6.00 -0.78
C HIS A 124 -15.79 5.22 0.17
N CYS A 125 -14.80 4.48 -0.33
CA CYS A 125 -13.81 3.77 0.46
C CYS A 125 -13.07 4.67 1.48
N GLU A 126 -12.73 5.90 1.08
CA GLU A 126 -12.09 6.88 1.96
C GLU A 126 -13.04 7.37 3.06
N ILE A 127 -14.33 7.59 2.74
CA ILE A 127 -15.36 8.01 3.71
C ILE A 127 -15.60 6.93 4.76
N VAL A 128 -15.81 5.69 4.31
CA VAL A 128 -16.09 4.54 5.19
C VAL A 128 -14.83 3.99 5.86
N GLN A 129 -13.66 4.56 5.57
CA GLN A 129 -12.37 4.24 6.18
C GLN A 129 -11.95 2.78 6.03
N VAL A 130 -12.20 2.18 4.85
CA VAL A 130 -11.98 0.74 4.61
C VAL A 130 -10.56 0.32 5.00
N SER A 131 -9.53 1.08 4.63
CA SER A 131 -8.14 0.77 5.00
C SER A 131 -7.86 0.79 6.51
N ILE A 132 -8.58 1.62 7.29
CA ILE A 132 -8.46 1.63 8.76
C ILE A 132 -9.24 0.47 9.36
N PHE A 133 -10.45 0.23 8.87
CA PHE A 133 -11.32 -0.83 9.38
C PHE A 133 -10.69 -2.21 9.18
N HIS A 134 -10.11 -2.45 8.00
CA HIS A 134 -9.47 -3.73 7.69
C HIS A 134 -8.23 -3.97 8.58
N TYR A 135 -7.39 -2.94 8.77
CA TYR A 135 -6.24 -3.04 9.68
C TYR A 135 -6.66 -3.35 11.12
N LEU A 136 -7.68 -2.66 11.64
CA LEU A 136 -8.15 -2.84 13.02
C LEU A 136 -8.80 -4.20 13.28
N LEU A 137 -9.47 -4.80 12.28
CA LEU A 137 -10.08 -6.13 12.41
C LEU A 137 -9.05 -7.26 12.31
N VAL A 138 -8.02 -7.09 11.50
CA VAL A 138 -6.99 -8.13 11.32
C VAL A 138 -6.07 -8.21 12.54
N ASN A 139 -5.83 -7.08 13.22
CA ASN A 139 -4.90 -6.99 14.34
C ASN A 139 -5.59 -6.97 15.73
N SER A 140 -6.86 -7.38 15.84
CA SER A 140 -7.63 -7.47 17.10
C SER A 140 -7.81 -8.90 17.59
#